data_AF-A0A524ESV9-F1
#
_entry.id   AF-A0A524ESV9-F1
#
_cell.length_a   1.000
_cell.length_b   1.000
_cell.length_c   1.000
_cell.angle_alpha   90.00
_cell.angle_beta   90.00
_cell.angle_gamma   90.00
#
_symmetry.space_group_name_H-M   'P 1'
#
loop_
_entity.id
_entity.type
_entity.pdbx_description
1 polymer ?
#
loop_
_entity_poly.entity_id
_entity_poly.type
_entity_poly.pdbx_seq_one_letter_code
_entity_poly.pdbx_strand_id
1 'polypeptide(L)'
;VAGLEVNLDFILLIAGLSLASGIVVIGRGVIKNVGTITELHPSTAFASEIPTAVILFFGTLLGIPLSGSHMLVASLVGLSKARRAPMSKGLWKIVLVWLLTFPVAGILSALLYFPINGFI
;
A
#
# COMPACT_ATOMS: atom_id res chain seq x y z
N VAL A 1 -1.37 28.33 6.99
CA VAL A 1 -2.61 27.90 6.31
C VAL A 1 -3.68 27.77 7.37
N ALA A 2 -4.83 28.39 7.14
CA ALA A 2 -5.78 28.87 8.14
C ALA A 2 -6.30 27.83 9.15
N GLY A 3 -6.21 28.14 10.45
CA GLY A 3 -7.37 28.52 11.27
C GLY A 3 -8.55 27.56 11.44
N LEU A 4 -8.42 26.28 11.13
CA LEU A 4 -9.39 25.28 11.58
C LEU A 4 -8.78 24.58 12.80
N GLU A 5 -9.44 24.66 13.95
CA GLU A 5 -9.18 23.76 15.10
C GLU A 5 -9.60 22.34 14.70
N VAL A 6 -8.86 21.73 13.78
CA VAL A 6 -9.18 20.38 13.32
C VAL A 6 -8.78 19.41 14.41
N ASN A 7 -9.77 18.78 15.03
CA ASN A 7 -9.56 17.78 16.05
C ASN A 7 -8.78 16.59 15.43
N LEU A 8 -7.51 16.47 15.81
CA LEU A 8 -6.62 15.42 15.31
C LEU A 8 -7.14 14.02 15.64
N ASP A 9 -7.68 13.84 16.85
CA ASP A 9 -8.23 12.55 17.28
C ASP A 9 -9.41 12.14 16.40
N PHE A 10 -10.25 13.10 16.00
CA PHE A 10 -11.36 12.87 15.09
C PHE A 10 -10.89 12.47 13.69
N ILE A 11 -9.85 13.12 13.14
CA ILE A 11 -9.26 12.73 11.86
C ILE A 11 -8.69 11.32 11.93
N LEU A 12 -7.92 11.01 12.98
CA LEU A 12 -7.30 9.70 13.17
C LEU A 12 -8.37 8.60 13.28
N LEU A 13 -9.47 8.88 13.99
CA LEU A 13 -10.60 7.96 14.11
C LEU A 13 -11.26 7.69 12.75
N ILE A 14 -11.59 8.75 12.00
CA ILE A 14 -12.20 8.61 10.67
C ILE A 14 -11.26 7.88 9.72
N ALA A 15 -9.97 8.22 9.72
CA ALA A 15 -8.97 7.57 8.88
C ALA A 15 -8.85 6.08 9.19
N GLY A 16 -8.80 5.70 10.48
CA GLY A 16 -8.75 4.32 10.92
C GLY A 16 -9.99 3.53 10.52
N LEU A 17 -11.19 4.08 10.75
CA LEU A 17 -12.46 3.44 10.37
C LEU A 17 -12.61 3.31 8.85
N SER A 18 -12.21 4.32 8.09
CA SER A 18 -12.24 4.31 6.63
C SER A 18 -11.28 3.28 6.06
N LEU A 19 -10.08 3.15 6.64
CA LEU A 19 -9.10 2.15 6.24
C LEU A 19 -9.58 0.73 6.56
N ALA A 20 -10.09 0.50 7.76
CA ALA A 20 -10.62 -0.81 8.17
C ALA A 20 -11.80 -1.24 7.28
N SER A 21 -12.78 -0.35 7.07
CA SER A 21 -13.93 -0.62 6.19
C SER A 21 -13.52 -0.87 4.75
N GLY A 22 -12.58 -0.09 4.20
CA GLY A 22 -12.05 -0.29 2.85
C GLY A 22 -11.42 -1.68 2.65
N ILE A 23 -10.64 -2.15 3.64
CA ILE A 23 -10.06 -3.50 3.63
C ILE A 23 -11.15 -4.57 3.63
N VAL A 24 -12.17 -4.43 4.47
CA VAL A 24 -13.28 -5.41 4.56
C VAL A 24 -14.08 -5.48 3.26
N VAL A 25 -14.39 -4.33 2.64
CA VAL A 25 -15.26 -4.27 1.46
C VAL A 25 -14.52 -4.70 0.18
N ILE A 26 -13.29 -4.23 -0.03
CA ILE A 26 -12.60 -4.36 -1.34
C ILE A 26 -11.29 -5.17 -1.23
N GLY A 27 -10.71 -5.30 -0.03
CA GLY A 27 -9.36 -5.85 0.19
C GLY A 27 -9.16 -7.29 -0.29
N ARG A 28 -10.22 -8.11 -0.35
CA ARG A 28 -10.16 -9.51 -0.80
C ARG A 28 -9.46 -9.71 -2.14
N GLY A 29 -9.63 -8.79 -3.08
CA GLY A 29 -9.00 -8.86 -4.41
C GLY A 29 -7.49 -8.70 -4.33
N VAL A 30 -7.03 -7.74 -3.52
CA VAL A 30 -5.60 -7.47 -3.28
C VAL A 30 -4.96 -8.66 -2.57
N ILE A 31 -5.59 -9.17 -1.51
CA ILE A 31 -5.10 -10.33 -0.75
C ILE A 31 -4.93 -11.55 -1.67
N LYS A 32 -5.92 -11.81 -2.53
CA LYS A 32 -5.85 -12.90 -3.50
C LYS A 32 -4.70 -12.70 -4.50
N ASN A 33 -4.52 -11.49 -5.03
CA ASN A 33 -3.46 -11.21 -5.99
C ASN A 33 -2.07 -11.38 -5.38
N VAL A 34 -1.85 -10.87 -4.17
CA VAL A 34 -0.60 -11.05 -3.42
C VAL A 34 -0.35 -12.53 -3.12
N GLY A 35 -1.41 -13.26 -2.76
CA GLY A 35 -1.39 -14.71 -2.54
C GLY A 35 -0.92 -15.54 -3.74
N THR A 36 -0.99 -14.99 -4.95
CA THR A 36 -0.57 -15.68 -6.18
C THR A 36 0.87 -15.36 -6.61
N ILE A 37 1.58 -14.49 -5.90
CA ILE A 37 2.96 -14.10 -6.26
C ILE A 37 3.93 -15.28 -6.11
N THR A 38 3.74 -16.09 -5.06
CA THR A 38 4.60 -17.22 -4.69
C THR A 38 3.78 -18.27 -3.94
N GLU A 39 4.33 -19.46 -3.75
CA GLU A 39 3.73 -20.50 -2.91
C GLU A 39 3.70 -20.05 -1.44
N LEU A 40 2.48 -19.78 -0.95
CA LEU A 40 2.23 -19.25 0.38
C LEU A 40 1.58 -20.32 1.29
N HIS A 41 2.33 -20.69 2.33
CA HIS A 41 1.81 -21.35 3.53
C HIS A 41 1.61 -20.32 4.66
N PRO A 42 0.77 -20.60 5.68
CA PRO A 42 0.56 -19.70 6.81
C PRO A 42 1.87 -19.29 7.52
N SER A 43 2.83 -20.23 7.65
CA SER A 43 4.13 -19.96 8.24
C SER A 43 4.97 -18.97 7.41
N THR A 44 4.98 -19.13 6.09
CA THR A 44 5.69 -18.22 5.18
C THR A 44 5.03 -16.85 5.07
N ALA A 45 3.70 -16.81 5.11
CA ALA A 45 2.96 -15.55 5.18
C ALA A 45 3.32 -14.79 6.46
N PHE A 46 3.26 -15.46 7.61
CA PHE A 46 3.67 -14.88 8.89
C PHE A 46 5.14 -14.43 8.89
N ALA A 47 6.04 -15.27 8.37
CA ALA A 47 7.46 -14.94 8.28
C ALA A 47 7.72 -13.69 7.42
N SER A 48 6.89 -13.45 6.39
CA SER A 48 7.02 -12.28 5.52
C SER A 48 6.56 -10.97 6.19
N GLU A 49 5.72 -11.04 7.21
CA GLU A 49 5.25 -9.87 7.96
C GLU A 49 6.33 -9.33 8.90
N ILE A 50 7.22 -10.17 9.43
CA ILE A 50 8.28 -9.74 10.35
C ILE A 50 9.19 -8.65 9.75
N PRO A 51 9.87 -8.86 8.60
CA PRO A 51 10.69 -7.80 8.00
C PRO A 51 9.86 -6.60 7.55
N THR A 52 8.61 -6.82 7.12
CA THR A 52 7.68 -5.74 6.72
C THR A 52 7.38 -4.83 7.91
N ALA A 53 7.01 -5.40 9.05
CA ALA A 53 6.70 -4.70 10.29
C ALA A 53 7.93 -3.98 10.87
N VAL A 54 9.10 -4.63 10.84
CA VAL A 54 10.35 -4.02 11.31
C VAL A 54 10.67 -2.75 10.50
N ILE A 55 10.66 -2.84 9.16
CA ILE A 55 10.98 -1.69 8.31
C ILE A 55 9.91 -0.59 8.47
N LEU A 56 8.62 -0.96 8.51
CA LEU A 56 7.52 -0.03 8.76
C LEU A 56 7.67 0.72 10.08
N PHE A 57 7.99 0.00 11.16
CA PHE A 57 8.14 0.56 12.49
C PHE A 57 9.26 1.60 12.54
N PHE A 58 10.45 1.26 12.03
CA PHE A 58 11.56 2.21 11.97
C PHE A 58 11.27 3.40 11.05
N GLY A 59 10.64 3.18 9.89
CA GLY A 59 10.21 4.28 9.02
C GLY A 59 9.23 5.24 9.70
N THR A 60 8.31 4.70 10.49
CA THR A 60 7.33 5.47 11.26
C THR A 60 8.02 6.32 12.33
N LEU A 61 8.98 5.76 13.08
CA LEU A 61 9.76 6.51 14.08
C LEU A 61 10.57 7.66 13.45
N LEU A 62 11.05 7.45 12.23
CA LEU A 62 11.80 8.46 11.48
C LEU A 62 10.90 9.47 10.74
N GLY A 63 9.57 9.30 10.79
CA GLY A 63 8.61 10.14 10.07
C GLY A 63 8.68 10.01 8.54
N ILE A 64 9.26 8.92 8.03
CA ILE A 64 9.41 8.67 6.59
C ILE A 64 8.13 7.98 6.08
N PRO A 65 7.43 8.55 5.08
CA PRO A 65 6.24 7.92 4.51
C PRO A 65 6.66 6.71 3.66
N LEU A 66 6.57 5.51 4.24
CA LEU A 66 6.87 4.25 3.56
C LEU A 66 5.61 3.56 3.03
N SER A 67 5.77 2.81 1.93
CA SER A 67 4.67 2.07 1.32
C SER A 67 4.60 0.62 1.82
N GLY A 68 3.59 0.31 2.64
CA GLY A 68 3.32 -1.05 3.14
C GLY A 68 3.26 -2.12 2.05
N SER A 69 2.62 -1.82 0.92
CA SER A 69 2.49 -2.76 -0.20
C SER A 69 3.84 -3.13 -0.83
N HIS A 70 4.75 -2.16 -0.98
CA HIS A 70 6.08 -2.43 -1.54
C HIS A 70 6.91 -3.29 -0.58
N MET A 71 6.85 -3.00 0.72
CA MET A 71 7.60 -3.76 1.74
C MET A 71 7.13 -5.21 1.82
N LEU A 72 5.82 -5.45 1.84
CA LEU A 72 5.26 -6.81 1.88
C LEU A 72 5.66 -7.61 0.64
N VAL A 73 5.51 -7.03 -0.56
CA VAL A 73 5.89 -7.71 -1.81
C VAL A 73 7.41 -7.97 -1.87
N ALA A 74 8.24 -7.01 -1.45
CA ALA A 74 9.70 -7.20 -1.39
C ALA A 74 10.09 -8.31 -0.41
N SER A 75 9.45 -8.37 0.75
CA SER A 75 9.62 -9.45 1.72
C SER A 75 9.26 -10.82 1.13
N LEU A 76 8.11 -10.92 0.45
CA LEU A 76 7.68 -12.15 -0.23
C LEU A 76 8.64 -12.57 -1.33
N VAL A 77 9.17 -11.63 -2.11
CA VAL A 77 10.19 -11.88 -3.14
C VAL A 77 11.47 -12.43 -2.50
N GLY A 78 11.94 -11.81 -1.41
CA GLY A 78 13.09 -12.27 -0.65
C GLY A 78 12.91 -13.69 -0.09
N LEU A 79 11.76 -13.94 0.52
CA LEU A 79 11.39 -15.26 1.06
C LEU A 79 11.33 -16.34 -0.03
N SER A 80 10.72 -16.01 -1.17
CA SER A 80 10.63 -16.93 -2.33
C SER A 80 12.01 -17.29 -2.85
N LYS A 81 12.90 -16.29 -2.98
CA LYS A 81 14.28 -16.50 -3.41
C LYS A 81 15.06 -17.36 -2.41
N ALA A 82 14.90 -17.12 -1.11
CA ALA A 82 15.55 -17.91 -0.06
C ALA A 82 15.11 -19.38 -0.09
N ARG A 83 13.82 -19.64 -0.37
CA ARG A 83 13.25 -20.99 -0.46
C ARG A 83 13.42 -21.65 -1.84
N ARG A 84 13.95 -20.93 -2.84
CA ARG A 84 13.97 -21.34 -4.25
C ARG A 84 12.56 -21.69 -4.78
N ALA A 85 11.54 -21.00 -4.27
CA ALA A 85 10.16 -21.19 -4.68
C ALA A 85 9.90 -20.49 -6.03
N PRO A 86 9.05 -21.07 -6.90
CA PRO A 86 8.66 -20.46 -8.16
C PRO A 86 7.87 -19.17 -7.91
N MET A 87 8.08 -18.19 -8.79
CA MET A 87 7.42 -16.89 -8.70
C MET A 87 6.51 -16.67 -9.91
N SER A 88 5.33 -16.12 -9.66
CA SER A 88 4.37 -15.83 -10.71
C SER A 88 4.83 -14.68 -11.59
N LYS A 89 4.59 -14.82 -12.90
CA LYS A 89 4.70 -13.71 -13.87
C LYS A 89 3.78 -12.53 -13.53
N GLY A 90 2.79 -12.74 -12.66
CA GLY A 90 1.92 -11.70 -12.12
C GLY A 90 2.66 -10.62 -11.31
N LEU A 91 3.84 -10.90 -10.77
CA LEU A 91 4.64 -9.89 -10.06
C LEU A 91 4.95 -8.68 -10.96
N TRP A 92 5.27 -8.90 -12.23
CA TRP A 92 5.56 -7.81 -13.16
C TRP A 92 4.34 -6.91 -13.40
N LYS A 93 3.14 -7.47 -13.38
CA LYS A 93 1.91 -6.66 -13.48
C LYS A 93 1.75 -5.73 -12.28
N ILE A 94 2.11 -6.19 -11.08
CA ILE A 94 2.07 -5.36 -9.86
C ILE A 94 3.06 -4.19 -9.98
N VAL A 95 4.30 -4.49 -10.39
CA VAL A 95 5.33 -3.45 -10.58
C VAL A 95 4.89 -2.41 -11.62
N LEU A 96 4.30 -2.86 -12.74
CA LEU A 96 3.78 -1.96 -13.76
C LEU A 96 2.65 -1.07 -13.24
N VAL A 97 1.74 -1.62 -12.43
CA VAL A 97 0.65 -0.85 -11.82
C VAL A 97 1.20 0.21 -10.86
N TRP A 98 2.23 -0.10 -10.07
CA TRP A 98 2.86 0.91 -9.20
C TRP A 98 3.41 2.09 -9.99
N LEU A 99 4.13 1.83 -11.10
CA LEU A 99 4.63 2.88 -11.96
C LEU A 99 3.52 3.69 -12.63
N LEU A 100 2.45 3.01 -13.08
CA LEU A 100 1.30 3.64 -13.72
C LEU A 100 0.46 4.49 -12.73
N THR A 101 0.53 4.21 -11.43
CA THR A 101 -0.29 4.90 -10.43
C THR A 101 0.08 6.39 -10.32
N PHE A 102 1.38 6.73 -10.41
CA PHE A 102 1.85 8.11 -10.36
C PHE A 102 1.35 9.02 -11.50
N PRO A 103 1.50 8.67 -12.79
CA PRO A 103 0.99 9.50 -13.87
C PRO A 103 -0.53 9.59 -13.85
N VAL A 104 -1.24 8.50 -13.54
CA VAL A 104 -2.71 8.53 -13.43
C VAL A 104 -3.16 9.47 -12.32
N ALA A 105 -2.53 9.43 -11.15
CA ALA A 105 -2.81 10.35 -10.06
C ALA A 105 -2.52 11.82 -10.45
N GLY A 106 -1.42 12.08 -11.16
CA GLY A 106 -1.08 13.41 -11.64
C GLY A 106 -2.09 13.96 -12.65
N ILE A 107 -2.50 13.14 -13.63
CA ILE A 107 -3.51 13.51 -14.62
C ILE A 107 -4.86 13.76 -13.94
N LEU A 108 -5.28 12.89 -13.03
CA LEU A 108 -6.55 13.05 -12.32
C LEU A 108 -6.54 14.33 -11.47
N SER A 109 -5.44 14.61 -10.77
CA SER A 109 -5.26 15.85 -10.01
C SER A 109 -5.39 17.08 -10.91
N ALA A 110 -4.71 17.10 -12.07
CA ALA A 110 -4.80 18.20 -13.02
C ALA A 110 -6.24 18.39 -13.54
N LEU A 111 -6.92 17.30 -13.91
CA LEU A 111 -8.30 17.33 -14.40
C LEU A 111 -9.29 17.86 -13.36
N LEU A 112 -9.06 17.62 -12.07
CA LEU A 112 -9.90 18.15 -11.00
C LEU A 112 -9.55 19.60 -10.66
N TYR A 113 -8.25 19.93 -10.63
CA TYR A 113 -7.78 21.25 -10.21
C TYR A 113 -8.09 22.35 -11.22
N PHE A 114 -7.79 22.16 -12.50
CA PHE A 114 -7.90 23.23 -13.50
C PHE A 114 -9.33 23.76 -13.70
N PRO A 115 -10.38 22.93 -13.75
CA PRO A 115 -11.75 23.43 -13.82
C PRO A 115 -12.12 24.24 -12.57
N ILE A 116 -11.82 23.73 -11.37
CA ILE A 116 -12.13 24.43 -10.11
C ILE A 116 -11.45 25.80 -10.08
N ASN A 117 -10.17 25.86 -10.45
CA ASN A 117 -9.41 27.10 -10.51
C ASN A 117 -9.88 28.05 -11.64
N GLY A 118 -10.58 27.55 -12.66
CA GLY A 118 -11.19 28.38 -13.70
C GLY A 118 -12.53 28.99 -13.29
N PHE A 119 -13.20 28.43 -12.28
CA PHE A 119 -14.48 28.92 -11.75
C PHE A 119 -14.31 29.90 -10.56
N ILE A 120 -13.16 29.86 -9.87
CA ILE A 120 -12.78 30.77 -8.78
C ILE A 120 -11.97 31.92 -9.36
#